data_AF-A0AAW2E3X3-F1
#
_entry.id   AF-A0AAW2E3X3-F1
#
_cell.length_a   1.000
_cell.length_b   1.000
_cell.length_c   1.000
_cell.angle_alpha   90.00
_cell.angle_beta   90.00
_cell.angle_gamma   90.00
#
_symmetry.space_group_name_H-M   'P 1'
#
loop_
_entity.id
_entity.type
_entity.pdbx_description
1 polymer ?
#
loop_
_entity_poly.entity_id
_entity_poly.type
_entity_poly.pdbx_seq_one_letter_code
_entity_poly.pdbx_strand_id
1 'polypeptide(L)'
;MKLRIKRLTWSVHRPTTVFGFSPYSLMNIIGTLCVYAAICKHEGLTLKFPGNKEAWEYYYVTSSDADLIAEQQIWAVVDPNARNEAFNCNNGDVFKWKDLWKVLAEQFGIENYGFIEGERVTLVDLMKDKGLVWEEIVRENQLQPTKLEEVGVWWFADLMLNAGDCVDSMNKCKEHGFLGFRNSKDSMITWIDKMKSYKIVA
;
A
#
# COMPACT_ATOMS: atom_id res chain seq x y z
N MET A 1 43.98 -7.97 -28.95
CA MET A 1 43.22 -7.72 -27.71
C MET A 1 41.74 -7.68 -28.07
N LYS A 2 40.96 -8.75 -27.83
CA LYS A 2 39.51 -8.74 -28.10
C LYS A 2 38.84 -7.90 -26.99
N LEU A 3 38.25 -6.76 -27.36
CA LEU A 3 37.35 -6.02 -26.49
C LEU A 3 36.25 -6.98 -26.02
N ARG A 4 36.24 -7.34 -24.74
CA ARG A 4 35.12 -8.03 -24.11
C ARG A 4 33.95 -7.05 -24.17
N ILE A 5 33.03 -7.25 -25.12
CA ILE A 5 31.71 -6.63 -25.04
C ILE A 5 31.10 -7.10 -23.72
N LYS A 6 30.98 -6.23 -22.73
CA LYS A 6 30.23 -6.53 -21.50
C LYS A 6 28.79 -6.76 -21.94
N ARG A 7 28.31 -8.00 -21.90
CA ARG A 7 26.89 -8.31 -22.13
C ARG A 7 26.11 -7.73 -20.96
N LEU A 8 25.35 -6.67 -21.22
CA LEU A 8 24.38 -6.14 -20.27
C LEU A 8 23.26 -7.17 -20.08
N THR A 9 22.89 -7.44 -18.83
CA THR A 9 21.74 -8.27 -18.49
C THR A 9 20.60 -7.40 -17.97
N TRP A 10 19.39 -7.94 -17.94
CA TRP A 10 18.19 -7.23 -17.49
C TRP A 10 17.38 -8.08 -16.51
N SER A 11 16.47 -7.45 -15.77
CA SER A 11 15.41 -8.11 -15.02
C SER A 11 14.14 -7.25 -15.06
N VAL A 12 12.96 -7.88 -15.03
CA VAL A 12 11.67 -7.17 -14.96
C VAL A 12 10.98 -7.57 -13.66
N HIS A 13 10.51 -6.58 -12.89
CA HIS A 13 9.86 -6.78 -11.61
C HIS A 13 8.42 -6.31 -11.70
N ARG A 14 7.48 -7.18 -11.33
CA ARG A 14 6.03 -6.94 -11.43
C ARG A 14 5.43 -7.00 -10.02
N PRO A 15 5.55 -5.93 -9.22
CA PRO A 15 4.90 -5.88 -7.93
C PRO A 15 3.38 -5.82 -8.08
N THR A 16 2.67 -6.35 -7.11
CA THR A 16 1.26 -6.05 -6.87
C THR A 16 1.12 -4.69 -6.14
N THR A 17 0.00 -4.45 -5.47
CA THR A 17 -0.23 -3.19 -4.73
C THR A 17 0.88 -2.97 -3.70
N VAL A 18 1.61 -1.88 -3.86
CA VAL A 18 2.78 -1.60 -3.03
C VAL A 18 2.37 -1.06 -1.67
N PHE A 19 2.84 -1.72 -0.60
CA PHE A 19 2.83 -1.18 0.76
C PHE A 19 4.17 -0.51 1.01
N GLY A 20 4.16 0.79 1.26
CA GLY A 20 5.39 1.57 1.30
C GLY A 20 5.20 2.97 1.87
N PHE A 21 6.31 3.69 1.93
CA PHE A 21 6.37 5.09 2.37
C PHE A 21 7.00 5.95 1.28
N SER A 22 6.22 6.88 0.75
CA SER A 22 6.69 8.04 0.00
C SER A 22 5.57 9.07 -0.05
N PRO A 23 5.76 10.29 0.48
CA PRO A 23 4.76 11.36 0.37
C PRO A 23 4.67 11.95 -1.04
N TYR A 24 5.57 11.57 -1.94
CA TYR A 24 5.60 12.03 -3.34
C TYR A 24 5.08 10.98 -4.33
N SER A 25 4.69 9.80 -3.85
CA SER A 25 4.20 8.73 -4.72
C SER A 25 2.81 9.05 -5.26
N LEU A 26 2.64 8.92 -6.57
CA LEU A 26 1.35 9.08 -7.24
C LEU A 26 0.40 7.88 -7.02
N MET A 27 0.87 6.80 -6.38
CA MET A 27 0.11 5.57 -6.11
C MET A 27 0.55 4.98 -4.76
N ASN A 28 0.13 5.59 -3.66
CA ASN A 28 0.45 5.13 -2.30
C ASN A 28 -0.83 4.79 -1.52
N ILE A 29 -1.15 3.49 -1.44
CA ILE A 29 -2.35 3.03 -0.75
C ILE A 29 -2.26 3.25 0.77
N ILE A 30 -1.10 2.97 1.38
CA ILE A 30 -0.93 3.10 2.83
C ILE A 30 -1.07 4.56 3.25
N GLY A 31 -0.39 5.47 2.54
CA GLY A 31 -0.47 6.89 2.83
C GLY A 31 -1.90 7.43 2.65
N THR A 32 -2.56 7.07 1.56
CA THR A 32 -3.95 7.48 1.29
C THR A 32 -4.90 7.01 2.39
N LEU A 33 -4.79 5.75 2.82
CA LEU A 33 -5.64 5.20 3.89
C LEU A 33 -5.34 5.82 5.25
N CYS A 34 -4.07 6.14 5.56
CA CYS A 34 -3.70 6.85 6.78
C CYS A 34 -4.33 8.25 6.84
N VAL A 35 -4.29 9.00 5.74
CA VAL A 35 -4.88 10.34 5.67
C VAL A 35 -6.40 10.27 5.85
N TYR A 36 -7.05 9.31 5.18
CA TYR A 36 -8.49 9.08 5.36
C TYR A 36 -8.83 8.73 6.82
N ALA A 37 -8.06 7.84 7.45
CA ALA A 37 -8.27 7.48 8.86
C ALA A 37 -8.04 8.68 9.80
N ALA A 38 -7.02 9.49 9.56
CA ALA A 38 -6.77 10.71 10.33
C ALA A 38 -7.94 11.70 10.25
N ILE A 39 -8.52 11.89 9.05
CA ILE A 39 -9.71 12.74 8.85
C ILE A 39 -10.91 12.16 9.59
N CYS A 40 -11.19 10.85 9.44
CA CYS A 40 -12.28 10.21 10.17
C CYS A 40 -12.12 10.36 11.68
N LYS A 41 -10.90 10.18 12.20
CA LYS A 41 -10.60 10.34 13.62
C LYS A 41 -10.84 11.77 14.10
N HIS A 42 -10.38 12.76 13.34
CA HIS A 42 -10.52 14.18 13.66
C HIS A 42 -12.00 14.60 13.71
N GLU A 43 -12.80 14.15 12.76
CA GLU A 43 -14.23 14.51 12.67
C GLU A 43 -15.16 13.60 13.47
N GLY A 44 -14.63 12.56 14.14
CA GLY A 44 -15.45 11.58 14.86
C GLY A 44 -16.34 10.71 13.97
N LEU A 45 -15.94 10.51 12.71
CA LEU A 45 -16.68 9.72 11.72
C LEU A 45 -16.33 8.23 11.78
N THR A 46 -17.27 7.41 11.33
CA THR A 46 -17.03 5.99 11.06
C THR A 46 -15.98 5.83 9.95
N LEU A 47 -14.98 4.97 10.16
CA LEU A 47 -14.03 4.57 9.12
C LEU A 47 -14.69 3.56 8.17
N LYS A 48 -15.52 4.07 7.25
CA LYS A 48 -16.24 3.27 6.27
C LYS A 48 -15.28 2.67 5.25
N PHE A 49 -15.44 1.39 4.93
CA PHE A 49 -14.73 0.73 3.84
C PHE A 49 -15.35 1.13 2.48
N PRO A 50 -14.62 1.83 1.59
CA PRO A 50 -15.13 2.37 0.32
C PRO A 50 -14.92 1.41 -0.86
N GLY A 51 -14.94 0.10 -0.59
CA GLY A 51 -14.75 -0.96 -1.57
C GLY A 51 -15.99 -1.84 -1.75
N ASN A 52 -15.84 -2.88 -2.56
CA ASN A 52 -16.91 -3.85 -2.80
C ASN A 52 -16.90 -4.99 -1.76
N LYS A 53 -17.97 -5.79 -1.75
CA LYS A 53 -18.13 -6.92 -0.83
C LYS A 53 -17.06 -8.00 -1.06
N GLU A 54 -16.62 -8.20 -2.30
CA GLU A 54 -15.61 -9.20 -2.60
C GLU A 54 -14.26 -8.87 -1.94
N ALA A 55 -13.78 -7.62 -2.10
CA ALA A 55 -12.55 -7.13 -1.50
C ALA A 55 -12.60 -7.18 0.03
N TRP A 56 -13.79 -6.97 0.62
CA TRP A 56 -13.99 -7.03 2.06
C TRP A 56 -13.92 -8.47 2.62
N GLU A 57 -14.68 -9.41 2.05
CA GLU A 57 -14.89 -10.74 2.68
C GLU A 57 -13.91 -11.83 2.26
N TYR A 58 -13.16 -11.69 1.15
CA TYR A 58 -12.39 -12.80 0.59
C TYR A 58 -10.87 -12.57 0.51
N TYR A 59 -10.13 -13.70 0.45
CA TYR A 59 -8.66 -13.74 0.33
C TYR A 59 -8.22 -13.77 -1.14
N TYR A 60 -8.35 -12.66 -1.85
CA TYR A 60 -7.98 -12.59 -3.28
C TYR A 60 -7.00 -11.44 -3.61
N VAL A 61 -6.35 -10.89 -2.58
CA VAL A 61 -5.41 -9.78 -2.71
C VAL A 61 -4.06 -10.17 -2.11
N THR A 62 -3.00 -9.90 -2.85
CA THR A 62 -1.63 -9.89 -2.35
C THR A 62 -1.14 -8.44 -2.31
N SER A 63 -0.11 -8.17 -1.51
CA SER A 63 0.57 -6.87 -1.50
C SER A 63 2.07 -7.07 -1.70
N SER A 64 2.75 -5.98 -2.02
CA SER A 64 4.19 -5.95 -2.22
C SER A 64 4.82 -4.91 -1.31
N ASP A 65 5.53 -5.36 -0.29
CA ASP A 65 6.28 -4.49 0.59
C ASP A 65 7.42 -3.78 -0.18
N ALA A 66 7.54 -2.47 -0.04
CA ALA A 66 8.51 -1.66 -0.77
C ALA A 66 9.96 -2.07 -0.50
N ASP A 67 10.29 -2.50 0.72
CA ASP A 67 11.63 -2.99 1.06
C ASP A 67 11.85 -4.39 0.47
N LEU A 68 10.84 -5.26 0.44
CA LEU A 68 10.92 -6.56 -0.23
C LEU A 68 11.12 -6.43 -1.75
N ILE A 69 10.45 -5.46 -2.39
CA ILE A 69 10.67 -5.16 -3.81
C ILE A 69 12.12 -4.75 -4.04
N ALA A 70 12.66 -3.85 -3.19
CA ALA A 70 14.05 -3.43 -3.29
C ALA A 70 15.01 -4.61 -3.10
N GLU A 71 14.76 -5.48 -2.12
CA GLU A 71 15.51 -6.73 -1.91
C GLU A 71 15.50 -7.64 -3.14
N GLN A 72 14.34 -7.82 -3.78
CA GLN A 72 14.23 -8.62 -5.01
C GLN A 72 14.99 -7.99 -6.18
N GLN A 73 14.94 -6.67 -6.33
CA GLN A 73 15.71 -5.95 -7.35
C GLN A 73 17.22 -6.10 -7.12
N ILE A 74 17.68 -5.98 -5.87
CA ILE A 74 19.09 -6.21 -5.49
C ILE A 74 19.49 -7.65 -5.79
N TRP A 75 18.66 -8.63 -5.39
CA TRP A 75 18.88 -10.05 -5.68
C TRP A 75 19.06 -10.28 -7.18
N ALA A 76 18.19 -9.71 -8.02
CA ALA A 76 18.24 -9.90 -9.47
C ALA A 76 19.50 -9.30 -10.12
N VAL A 77 20.11 -8.29 -9.49
CA VAL A 77 21.38 -7.70 -9.93
C VAL A 77 22.57 -8.62 -9.62
N VAL A 78 22.57 -9.27 -8.45
CA VAL A 78 23.73 -10.02 -7.96
C VAL A 78 23.72 -11.50 -8.34
N ASP A 79 22.55 -12.11 -8.44
CA ASP A 79 22.39 -13.55 -8.66
C ASP A 79 22.41 -13.89 -10.17
N PRO A 80 23.34 -14.74 -10.64
CA PRO A 80 23.36 -15.19 -12.03
C PRO A 80 22.08 -15.90 -12.48
N ASN A 81 21.36 -16.57 -11.57
CA ASN A 81 20.12 -17.29 -11.87
C ASN A 81 18.94 -16.34 -12.15
N ALA A 82 19.04 -15.07 -11.74
CA ALA A 82 17.99 -14.09 -11.93
C ALA A 82 18.14 -13.24 -13.20
N ARG A 83 19.20 -13.46 -13.98
CA ARG A 83 19.52 -12.64 -15.16
C ARG A 83 18.62 -12.95 -16.33
N ASN A 84 18.18 -11.89 -17.01
CA ASN A 84 17.34 -11.91 -18.20
C ASN A 84 15.96 -12.54 -17.96
N GLU A 85 15.40 -12.30 -16.77
CA GLU A 85 14.16 -12.89 -16.33
C GLU A 85 13.15 -11.82 -15.87
N ALA A 86 11.87 -12.14 -16.06
CA ALA A 86 10.77 -11.39 -15.48
C ALA A 86 10.20 -12.13 -14.25
N PHE A 87 10.08 -11.43 -13.14
CA PHE A 87 9.62 -11.94 -11.86
C PHE A 87 8.43 -11.12 -11.34
N ASN A 88 7.45 -11.84 -10.79
CA ASN A 88 6.44 -11.24 -9.93
C ASN A 88 7.08 -10.90 -8.58
N CYS A 89 6.50 -9.95 -7.84
CA CYS A 89 6.92 -9.66 -6.49
C CYS A 89 5.68 -9.47 -5.64
N ASN A 90 5.50 -10.31 -4.63
CA ASN A 90 4.50 -10.12 -3.58
C ASN A 90 5.06 -10.64 -2.26
N ASN A 91 4.35 -10.38 -1.17
CA ASN A 91 4.78 -10.69 0.19
C ASN A 91 4.84 -12.18 0.52
N GLY A 92 4.26 -13.06 -0.30
CA GLY A 92 4.21 -14.50 -0.10
C GLY A 92 3.00 -14.99 0.71
N ASP A 93 2.11 -14.08 1.11
CA ASP A 93 0.86 -14.34 1.81
C ASP A 93 -0.34 -13.65 1.12
N VAL A 94 -1.54 -13.92 1.62
CA VAL A 94 -2.80 -13.29 1.20
C VAL A 94 -3.50 -12.71 2.42
N PHE A 95 -4.32 -11.68 2.20
CA PHE A 95 -5.09 -11.04 3.28
C PHE A 95 -6.51 -10.71 2.83
N LYS A 96 -7.39 -10.44 3.81
CA LYS A 96 -8.68 -9.77 3.58
C LYS A 96 -8.54 -8.31 3.93
N TRP A 97 -9.19 -7.42 3.17
CA TRP A 97 -9.25 -6.02 3.58
C TRP A 97 -9.94 -5.85 4.92
N LYS A 98 -10.93 -6.69 5.26
CA LYS A 98 -11.58 -6.70 6.59
C LYS A 98 -10.60 -6.76 7.76
N ASP A 99 -9.56 -7.58 7.65
CA ASP A 99 -8.57 -7.75 8.71
C ASP A 99 -7.59 -6.56 8.75
N LEU A 100 -7.17 -6.07 7.58
CA LEU A 100 -6.31 -4.88 7.47
C LEU A 100 -7.03 -3.58 7.88
N TRP A 101 -8.34 -3.50 7.65
CA TRP A 101 -9.16 -2.36 8.03
C TRP A 101 -9.30 -2.23 9.54
N LYS A 102 -9.41 -3.39 10.22
CA LYS A 102 -9.34 -3.46 11.68
C LYS A 102 -7.98 -2.93 12.18
N VAL A 103 -6.87 -3.33 11.55
CA VAL A 103 -5.54 -2.82 11.89
C VAL A 103 -5.47 -1.30 11.72
N LEU A 104 -5.97 -0.77 10.60
CA LEU A 104 -6.02 0.68 10.37
C LEU A 104 -6.82 1.40 11.46
N ALA A 105 -8.01 0.89 11.79
CA ALA A 105 -8.85 1.46 12.81
C ALA A 105 -8.18 1.45 14.20
N GLU A 106 -7.53 0.34 14.57
CA GLU A 106 -6.76 0.21 15.82
C GLU A 106 -5.59 1.22 15.86
N GLN A 107 -4.86 1.37 14.75
CA GLN A 107 -3.73 2.31 14.64
C GLN A 107 -4.14 3.77 14.81
N PHE A 108 -5.37 4.15 14.45
CA PHE A 108 -5.89 5.52 14.59
C PHE A 108 -6.87 5.67 15.78
N GLY A 109 -7.08 4.61 16.56
CA GLY A 109 -8.01 4.61 17.70
C GLY A 109 -9.45 4.93 17.30
N ILE A 110 -9.93 4.33 16.21
CA ILE A 110 -11.30 4.48 15.70
C ILE A 110 -12.10 3.22 16.06
N GLU A 111 -13.20 3.38 16.80
CA GLU A 111 -14.03 2.24 17.24
C GLU A 111 -15.01 1.77 16.16
N ASN A 112 -15.62 2.71 15.44
CA ASN A 112 -16.62 2.43 14.42
C ASN A 112 -15.94 2.32 13.04
N TYR A 113 -15.88 1.13 12.48
CA TYR A 113 -15.30 0.88 11.17
C TYR A 113 -16.00 -0.29 10.46
N GLY A 114 -15.90 -0.33 9.13
CA GLY A 114 -16.28 -1.50 8.35
C GLY A 114 -17.01 -1.21 7.05
N PHE A 115 -17.39 -2.29 6.37
CA PHE A 115 -18.21 -2.28 5.16
C PHE A 115 -19.70 -2.16 5.50
N ILE A 116 -20.42 -1.31 4.77
CA ILE A 116 -21.86 -1.10 4.92
C ILE A 116 -22.55 -1.63 3.66
N GLU A 117 -23.30 -2.71 3.80
CA GLU A 117 -23.98 -3.35 2.68
C GLU A 117 -25.06 -2.44 2.10
N GLY A 118 -25.05 -2.26 0.77
CA GLY A 118 -25.99 -1.42 0.04
C GLY A 118 -25.57 0.05 -0.11
N GLU A 119 -24.57 0.53 0.65
CA GLU A 119 -23.97 1.83 0.41
C GLU A 119 -22.85 1.73 -0.64
N ARG A 120 -22.88 2.61 -1.65
CA ARG A 120 -21.75 2.81 -2.57
C ARG A 120 -21.18 4.20 -2.33
N VAL A 121 -19.97 4.25 -1.80
CA VAL A 121 -19.23 5.49 -1.56
C VAL A 121 -17.83 5.36 -2.14
N THR A 122 -17.30 6.45 -2.68
CA THR A 122 -15.91 6.54 -3.16
C THR A 122 -15.14 7.48 -2.25
N LEU A 123 -13.84 7.24 -2.06
CA LEU A 123 -12.97 8.17 -1.35
C LEU A 123 -12.86 9.50 -2.09
N VAL A 124 -12.89 9.49 -3.42
CA VAL A 124 -12.94 10.74 -4.22
C VAL A 124 -14.11 11.62 -3.77
N ASP A 125 -15.31 11.05 -3.64
CA ASP A 125 -16.50 11.81 -3.24
C ASP A 125 -16.48 12.21 -1.77
N LEU A 126 -16.02 11.30 -0.89
CA LEU A 126 -15.96 11.56 0.56
C LEU A 126 -14.95 12.66 0.90
N MET A 127 -13.83 12.73 0.18
CA MET A 127 -12.69 13.59 0.52
C MET A 127 -12.64 14.91 -0.27
N LYS A 128 -13.51 15.11 -1.28
CA LYS A 128 -13.45 16.26 -2.21
C LYS A 128 -13.40 17.65 -1.54
N ASP A 129 -14.06 17.81 -0.40
CA ASP A 129 -14.18 19.10 0.33
C ASP A 129 -13.37 19.12 1.63
N LYS A 130 -12.44 18.18 1.83
CA LYS A 130 -11.69 18.00 3.09
C LYS A 130 -10.36 18.74 3.16
N GLY A 131 -10.06 19.61 2.18
CA GLY A 131 -8.80 20.36 2.13
C GLY A 131 -8.53 21.18 3.39
N LEU A 132 -9.50 21.99 3.83
CA LEU A 132 -9.36 22.80 5.05
C LEU A 132 -9.27 21.96 6.33
N VAL A 133 -9.97 20.82 6.37
CA VAL A 133 -9.89 19.87 7.50
C VAL A 133 -8.48 19.28 7.60
N TRP A 134 -7.87 18.94 6.46
CA TRP A 134 -6.50 18.46 6.44
C TRP A 134 -5.49 19.53 6.89
N GLU A 135 -5.65 20.78 6.43
CA GLU A 135 -4.80 21.89 6.88
C GLU A 135 -4.87 22.10 8.41
N GLU A 136 -6.06 21.95 8.98
CA GLU A 136 -6.27 21.99 10.43
C GLU A 136 -5.55 20.83 11.14
N ILE A 137 -5.72 19.59 10.66
CA ILE A 137 -5.03 18.40 11.20
C ILE A 137 -3.51 18.60 11.17
N VAL A 138 -2.96 19.11 10.06
CA VAL A 138 -1.53 19.38 9.90
C VAL A 138 -1.05 20.40 10.93
N ARG A 139 -1.78 21.51 11.10
CA ARG A 139 -1.45 22.57 12.05
C ARG A 139 -1.48 22.07 13.49
N GLU A 140 -2.54 21.37 13.89
CA GLU A 140 -2.75 20.95 15.28
C GLU A 140 -1.77 19.87 15.73
N ASN A 141 -1.43 18.95 14.83
CA ASN A 141 -0.53 17.84 15.12
C ASN A 141 0.94 18.13 14.75
N GLN A 142 1.24 19.35 14.29
CA GLN A 142 2.58 19.78 13.87
C GLN A 142 3.20 18.82 12.84
N LEU A 143 2.38 18.45 11.85
CA LEU A 143 2.76 17.57 10.75
C LEU A 143 3.59 18.32 9.71
N GLN A 144 4.19 17.59 8.79
CA GLN A 144 4.78 18.17 7.59
C GLN A 144 3.70 18.95 6.82
N PRO A 145 4.04 20.12 6.24
CA PRO A 145 3.08 20.97 5.54
C PRO A 145 2.74 20.38 4.17
N THR A 146 1.82 19.42 4.13
CA THR A 146 1.35 18.75 2.92
C THR A 146 -0.05 19.22 2.54
N LYS A 147 -0.33 19.26 1.23
CA LYS A 147 -1.70 19.45 0.75
C LYS A 147 -2.43 18.12 0.64
N LEU A 148 -3.75 18.14 0.79
CA LEU A 148 -4.56 16.93 0.79
C LEU A 148 -4.41 16.13 -0.52
N GLU A 149 -4.36 16.82 -1.65
CA GLU A 149 -4.19 16.23 -2.98
C GLU A 149 -2.80 15.61 -3.23
N GLU A 150 -1.80 15.94 -2.42
CA GLU A 150 -0.44 15.39 -2.53
C GLU A 150 -0.31 14.06 -1.78
N VAL A 151 -1.03 13.91 -0.67
CA VAL A 151 -0.94 12.72 0.22
C VAL A 151 -2.14 11.79 0.13
N GLY A 152 -3.26 12.28 -0.40
CA GLY A 152 -4.51 11.55 -0.60
C GLY A 152 -4.75 11.18 -2.06
N VAL A 153 -4.28 9.99 -2.47
CA VAL A 153 -4.45 9.49 -3.83
C VAL A 153 -5.77 8.69 -3.95
N TRP A 154 -6.90 9.39 -3.79
CA TRP A 154 -8.22 8.78 -3.61
C TRP A 154 -8.65 7.85 -4.74
N TRP A 155 -8.48 8.30 -5.99
CA TRP A 155 -8.84 7.50 -7.17
C TRP A 155 -8.12 6.14 -7.21
N PHE A 156 -6.89 6.10 -6.72
CA PHE A 156 -6.07 4.89 -6.71
C PHE A 156 -6.57 3.95 -5.62
N ALA A 157 -6.89 4.47 -4.43
CA ALA A 157 -7.51 3.68 -3.38
C ALA A 157 -8.86 3.12 -3.81
N ASP A 158 -9.73 3.93 -4.43
CA ASP A 158 -11.01 3.46 -4.98
C ASP A 158 -10.80 2.34 -6.01
N LEU A 159 -9.83 2.49 -6.91
CA LEU A 159 -9.48 1.45 -7.89
C LEU A 159 -9.03 0.15 -7.20
N MET A 160 -8.11 0.22 -6.23
CA MET A 160 -7.56 -0.97 -5.57
C MET A 160 -8.57 -1.68 -4.65
N LEU A 161 -9.44 -0.92 -3.99
CA LEU A 161 -10.46 -1.47 -3.08
C LEU A 161 -11.69 -2.03 -3.82
N ASN A 162 -11.79 -1.75 -5.12
CA ASN A 162 -12.84 -2.28 -5.99
C ASN A 162 -12.29 -3.19 -7.12
N ALA A 163 -10.97 -3.37 -7.20
CA ALA A 163 -10.35 -4.29 -8.14
C ALA A 163 -10.70 -5.74 -7.78
N GLY A 164 -10.99 -6.55 -8.80
CA GLY A 164 -11.17 -8.00 -8.66
C GLY A 164 -9.86 -8.73 -8.41
N ASP A 165 -9.90 -10.06 -8.36
CA ASP A 165 -8.78 -10.97 -8.02
C ASP A 165 -7.42 -10.52 -8.58
N CYS A 166 -6.47 -10.25 -7.68
CA CYS A 166 -5.11 -9.79 -8.02
C CYS A 166 -4.03 -10.71 -7.43
N VAL A 167 -4.31 -12.02 -7.32
CA VAL A 167 -3.32 -12.99 -6.83
C VAL A 167 -2.36 -13.39 -7.94
N ASP A 168 -1.08 -13.15 -7.70
CA ASP A 168 0.04 -13.57 -8.53
C ASP A 168 0.86 -14.67 -7.82
N SER A 169 1.79 -15.28 -8.56
CA SER A 169 2.61 -16.39 -8.05
C SER A 169 4.06 -15.99 -7.83
N MET A 170 4.58 -16.31 -6.64
CA MET A 170 6.00 -16.21 -6.28
C MET A 170 6.81 -17.48 -6.57
N ASN A 171 6.21 -18.51 -7.19
CA ASN A 171 6.90 -19.79 -7.41
C ASN A 171 8.17 -19.62 -8.24
N LYS A 172 8.11 -18.87 -9.35
CA LYS A 172 9.28 -18.60 -10.18
C LYS A 172 10.41 -17.94 -9.37
N CYS A 173 10.10 -16.97 -8.52
CA CYS A 173 11.11 -16.31 -7.68
C CYS A 173 11.78 -17.30 -6.73
N LYS A 174 10.98 -18.13 -6.04
CA LYS A 174 11.46 -19.17 -5.12
C LYS A 174 12.30 -20.23 -5.83
N GLU A 175 11.87 -20.68 -7.01
CA GLU A 175 12.59 -21.65 -7.85
C GLU A 175 13.95 -21.12 -8.34
N HIS A 176 14.07 -19.79 -8.50
CA HIS A 176 15.35 -19.14 -8.85
C HIS A 176 16.18 -18.73 -7.62
N GLY A 177 15.71 -19.02 -6.40
CA GLY A 177 16.46 -18.82 -5.16
C GLY A 177 16.07 -17.59 -4.34
N PHE A 178 15.08 -16.79 -4.76
CA PHE A 178 14.56 -15.69 -3.96
C PHE A 178 13.52 -16.19 -2.96
N LEU A 179 13.90 -16.24 -1.68
CA LEU A 179 13.07 -16.71 -0.57
C LEU A 179 12.58 -15.57 0.35
N GLY A 180 12.76 -14.31 -0.07
CA GLY A 180 12.26 -13.16 0.67
C GLY A 180 10.74 -13.18 0.76
N PHE A 181 10.22 -12.87 1.94
CA PHE A 181 8.79 -12.75 2.22
C PHE A 181 8.55 -11.66 3.27
N ARG A 182 7.30 -11.24 3.41
CA ARG A 182 6.82 -10.37 4.50
C ARG A 182 5.47 -10.85 4.97
N ASN A 183 5.17 -10.67 6.25
CA ASN A 183 3.79 -10.75 6.71
C ASN A 183 3.08 -9.45 6.32
N SER A 184 2.04 -9.51 5.48
CA SER A 184 1.37 -8.31 4.96
C SER A 184 0.72 -7.46 6.05
N LYS A 185 0.24 -8.07 7.15
CA LYS A 185 -0.32 -7.34 8.29
C LYS A 185 0.76 -6.52 9.01
N ASP A 186 1.89 -7.15 9.30
CA ASP A 186 3.00 -6.49 9.99
C ASP A 186 3.68 -5.44 9.10
N SER A 187 3.74 -5.70 7.78
CA SER A 187 4.16 -4.73 6.76
C SER A 187 3.28 -3.49 6.81
N MET A 188 1.95 -3.63 6.79
CA MET A 188 1.03 -2.50 6.90
C MET A 188 1.26 -1.68 8.16
N ILE A 189 1.41 -2.32 9.33
CA ILE A 189 1.72 -1.63 10.60
C ILE A 189 3.04 -0.86 10.48
N THR A 190 4.09 -1.52 9.98
CA THR A 190 5.42 -0.92 9.79
C THR A 190 5.35 0.35 8.93
N TRP A 191 4.59 0.31 7.83
CA TRP A 191 4.46 1.47 6.94
C TRP A 191 3.59 2.58 7.53
N ILE A 192 2.53 2.25 8.30
CA ILE A 192 1.76 3.25 9.06
C ILE A 192 2.66 3.94 10.10
N ASP A 193 3.44 3.17 10.87
CA ASP A 193 4.36 3.71 11.86
C ASP A 193 5.43 4.59 11.22
N LYS A 194 5.87 4.24 10.00
CA LYS A 194 6.77 5.09 9.21
C LYS A 194 6.09 6.40 8.78
N MET A 195 4.83 6.38 8.36
CA MET A 195 4.07 7.60 8.05
C MET A 195 3.95 8.52 9.28
N LYS A 196 3.70 7.95 10.47
CA LYS A 196 3.64 8.70 11.75
C LYS A 196 4.98 9.26 12.18
N SER A 197 6.04 8.45 12.15
CA SER A 197 7.38 8.88 12.57
C SER A 197 7.96 10.00 11.69
N TYR A 198 7.59 10.05 10.41
CA TYR A 198 7.93 11.15 9.51
C TYR A 198 6.95 12.33 9.58
N LYS A 199 5.98 12.28 10.50
CA LYS A 199 4.96 13.31 10.74
C LYS A 199 4.15 13.65 9.49
N ILE A 200 3.79 12.65 8.67
CA ILE A 200 2.84 12.86 7.57
C ILE A 200 1.40 12.73 8.09
N VAL A 201 1.18 11.84 9.07
CA VAL A 201 -0.06 11.66 9.82
C VAL A 201 0.26 11.62 11.32
N ALA A 202 -0.74 11.82 12.16
CA ALA A 202 -0.65 11.70 13.62
C ALA A 202 -0.88 10.26 14.10
#